data_AF-A0A377DVK2-F1
#
_entry.id   AF-A0A377DVK2-F1
#
_cell.length_a   1.000
_cell.length_b   1.000
_cell.length_c   1.000
_cell.angle_alpha   90.00
_cell.angle_beta   90.00
_cell.angle_gamma   90.00
#
_symmetry.space_group_name_H-M   'P 1'
#
loop_
_entity.id
_entity.type
_entity.pdbx_description
1 polymer ?
#
loop_
_entity_poly.entity_id
_entity_poly.type
_entity_poly.pdbx_seq_one_letter_code
_entity_poly.pdbx_strand_id
1 'polypeptide(L)'
;MTSTRKKTVVTAVSQAVRHGASDAPLRLNGEDLKLVSVHINDEPWTAWKEEEGALVISNLPERFTLKIINEISPAANTALEGLYQSGDALCTQCEAEGFRHITYYLDRPDVLARFTTKIIADKIKYPFLLSNGNRVAQGELENGRHWVQWQDPFPKPCYLFALVAGDFDVLRDTFTTRSGREVALELYVDRGNLDRAPWAMTSLKKLHEMG
;
A
#
# COMPACT_ATOMS: atom_id res chain seq x y z
N MET A 1 -14.76 -12.20 -27.43
CA MET A 1 -14.86 -11.04 -26.52
C MET A 1 -13.62 -11.05 -25.64
N THR A 2 -12.63 -10.22 -25.94
CA THR A 2 -11.43 -10.06 -25.12
C THR A 2 -11.83 -9.40 -23.80
N SER A 3 -11.91 -10.19 -22.73
CA SER A 3 -12.11 -9.68 -21.37
C SER A 3 -10.95 -8.74 -21.04
N THR A 4 -11.21 -7.43 -21.01
CA THR A 4 -10.25 -6.42 -20.58
C THR A 4 -9.88 -6.76 -19.14
N ARG A 5 -8.68 -7.30 -18.90
CA ARG A 5 -8.22 -7.64 -17.56
C ARG A 5 -8.32 -6.39 -16.69
N LYS A 6 -9.02 -6.49 -15.55
CA LYS A 6 -9.13 -5.40 -14.57
C LYS A 6 -7.72 -5.07 -14.07
N LYS A 7 -7.30 -3.82 -14.24
CA LYS A 7 -5.94 -3.37 -13.93
C LYS A 7 -5.95 -2.38 -12.78
N THR A 8 -4.93 -2.45 -11.94
CA THR A 8 -4.57 -1.40 -10.99
C THR A 8 -3.30 -0.73 -11.48
N VAL A 9 -3.28 0.60 -11.45
CA VAL A 9 -2.10 1.40 -11.77
C VAL A 9 -1.51 1.89 -10.47
N VAL A 10 -0.24 1.61 -10.23
CA VAL A 10 0.52 2.05 -9.07
C VAL A 10 1.46 3.17 -9.50
N THR A 11 1.48 4.27 -8.75
CA THR A 11 2.47 5.34 -8.89
C THR A 11 3.20 5.47 -7.56
N ALA A 12 4.47 5.07 -7.55
CA ALA A 12 5.32 5.10 -6.39
C ALA A 12 6.33 6.25 -6.53
N VAL A 13 6.36 7.15 -5.54
CA VAL A 13 7.32 8.26 -5.49
C VAL A 13 8.15 8.10 -4.21
N SER A 14 9.45 7.85 -4.38
CA SER A 14 10.40 7.53 -3.31
C SER A 14 11.50 8.56 -3.25
N GLN A 15 11.78 9.06 -2.04
CA GLN A 15 12.96 9.89 -1.76
C GLN A 15 14.10 8.97 -1.36
N ALA A 16 15.15 8.88 -2.19
CA ALA A 16 16.24 7.95 -2.01
C ALA A 16 17.55 8.67 -1.65
N VAL A 17 18.37 8.00 -0.82
CA VAL A 17 19.72 8.43 -0.44
C VAL A 17 20.65 7.24 -0.60
N ARG A 18 21.76 7.43 -1.32
CA ARG A 18 22.79 6.40 -1.50
C ARG A 18 23.71 6.32 -0.28
N HIS A 19 23.98 5.10 0.17
CA HIS A 19 24.96 4.80 1.22
C HIS A 19 26.14 3.95 0.72
N GLY A 20 26.05 3.37 -0.48
CA GLY A 20 27.11 2.56 -1.10
C GLY A 20 28.06 3.36 -2.00
N ALA A 21 28.88 2.63 -2.77
CA ALA A 21 29.80 3.21 -3.74
C ALA A 21 29.08 4.04 -4.81
N SER A 22 29.75 5.07 -5.36
CA SER A 22 29.16 6.01 -6.32
C SER A 22 28.74 5.37 -7.64
N ASP A 23 29.38 4.28 -8.03
CA ASP A 23 29.12 3.48 -9.23
C ASP A 23 28.14 2.32 -9.00
N ALA A 24 27.70 2.10 -7.75
CA ALA A 24 26.74 1.06 -7.43
C ALA A 24 25.34 1.41 -7.99
N PRO A 25 24.71 0.49 -8.75
CA PRO A 25 23.34 0.70 -9.22
C PRO A 25 22.33 0.50 -8.08
N LEU A 26 21.17 1.12 -8.20
CA LEU A 26 20.00 0.80 -7.39
C LEU A 26 19.35 -0.46 -7.94
N ARG A 27 19.25 -1.52 -7.12
CA ARG A 27 18.53 -2.74 -7.45
C ARG A 27 17.22 -2.76 -6.67
N LEU A 28 16.10 -2.77 -7.37
CA LEU A 28 14.75 -2.85 -6.80
C LEU A 28 14.14 -4.20 -7.11
N ASN A 29 13.52 -4.83 -6.11
CA ASN A 29 12.76 -6.07 -6.28
C ASN A 29 11.44 -5.76 -6.98
N GLY A 30 11.01 -6.62 -7.90
CA GLY A 30 9.69 -6.53 -8.51
C GLY A 30 9.30 -7.82 -9.21
N GLU A 31 8.07 -8.27 -8.99
CA GLU A 31 7.55 -9.54 -9.50
C GLU A 31 6.16 -9.32 -10.14
N ASP A 32 5.94 -9.90 -11.32
CA ASP A 32 4.68 -9.78 -12.09
C ASP A 32 4.19 -8.34 -12.32
N LEU A 33 5.13 -7.40 -12.45
CA LEU A 33 4.86 -5.98 -12.70
C LEU A 33 4.94 -5.67 -14.19
N LYS A 34 3.96 -4.93 -14.71
CA LYS A 34 4.10 -4.29 -16.03
C LYS A 34 4.60 -2.87 -15.85
N LEU A 35 5.89 -2.64 -16.05
CA LEU A 35 6.50 -1.32 -15.96
C LEU A 35 5.92 -0.37 -17.03
N VAL A 36 5.57 0.85 -16.63
CA VAL A 36 5.06 1.91 -17.51
C VAL A 36 6.10 3.01 -17.68
N SER A 37 6.71 3.48 -16.59
CA SER A 37 7.75 4.51 -16.67
C SER A 37 8.62 4.55 -15.42
N VAL A 38 9.86 5.03 -15.61
CA VAL A 38 10.84 5.33 -14.56
C VAL A 38 11.30 6.77 -14.75
N HIS A 39 11.23 7.57 -13.69
CA HIS A 39 11.76 8.93 -13.68
C HIS A 39 12.67 9.15 -12.47
N ILE A 40 13.73 9.93 -12.67
CA ILE A 40 14.63 10.40 -11.61
C ILE A 40 14.59 11.92 -11.62
N ASN A 41 14.20 12.53 -10.49
CA ASN A 41 14.01 13.98 -10.38
C ASN A 41 13.11 14.56 -11.49
N ASP A 42 12.01 13.87 -11.77
CA ASP A 42 11.05 14.16 -12.84
C ASP A 42 11.57 14.04 -14.29
N GLU A 43 12.83 13.66 -14.49
CA GLU A 43 13.38 13.35 -15.81
C GLU A 43 13.12 11.88 -16.18
N PRO A 44 12.57 11.58 -17.38
CA PRO A 44 12.48 10.22 -17.89
C PRO A 44 13.86 9.56 -17.92
N TRP A 45 14.00 8.41 -17.27
CA TRP A 45 15.30 7.77 -17.11
C TRP A 45 15.53 6.72 -18.19
N THR A 46 16.74 6.66 -18.73
CA THR A 46 17.13 5.69 -19.77
C THR A 46 18.18 4.69 -19.30
N ALA A 47 18.93 5.01 -18.23
CA ALA A 47 19.97 4.16 -17.67
C ALA A 47 19.39 3.12 -16.69
N TRP A 48 18.51 2.25 -17.17
CA TRP A 48 17.94 1.14 -16.40
C TRP A 48 17.73 -0.10 -17.26
N LYS A 49 17.56 -1.25 -16.61
CA LYS A 49 17.18 -2.52 -17.23
C LYS A 49 16.32 -3.36 -16.28
N GLU A 50 15.41 -4.14 -16.85
CA GLU A 50 14.71 -5.22 -16.16
C GLU A 50 15.57 -6.49 -16.21
N GLU A 51 15.73 -7.13 -15.06
CA GLU A 51 16.32 -8.45 -14.87
C GLU A 51 15.25 -9.34 -14.21
N GLU A 52 15.48 -10.65 -14.14
CA GLU A 52 14.57 -11.56 -13.43
C GLU A 52 14.42 -11.12 -11.96
N GLY A 53 13.18 -10.84 -11.55
CA GLY A 53 12.83 -10.35 -10.22
C GLY A 53 13.32 -8.94 -9.86
N ALA A 54 13.88 -8.18 -10.80
CA ALA A 54 14.52 -6.90 -10.47
C ALA A 54 14.45 -5.81 -11.55
N LEU A 55 14.40 -4.55 -11.08
CA LEU A 55 14.69 -3.36 -11.86
C LEU A 55 16.03 -2.78 -11.39
N VAL A 56 17.00 -2.67 -12.30
CA VAL A 56 18.34 -2.16 -12.02
C VAL A 56 18.51 -0.79 -12.65
N ILE A 57 18.77 0.23 -11.83
CA ILE A 57 18.88 1.63 -12.24
C ILE A 57 20.30 2.14 -11.97
N SER A 58 20.96 2.63 -13.01
CA SER A 58 22.36 3.09 -12.98
C SER A 58 22.48 4.61 -13.08
N ASN A 59 23.70 5.12 -12.87
CA ASN A 59 24.08 6.54 -13.06
C ASN A 59 23.28 7.53 -12.20
N LEU A 60 22.87 7.10 -11.00
CA LEU A 60 22.01 7.88 -10.12
C LEU A 60 22.79 8.97 -9.36
N PRO A 61 22.18 10.13 -9.06
CA PRO A 61 22.69 11.08 -8.07
C PRO A 61 22.74 10.47 -6.65
N GLU A 62 23.43 11.13 -5.72
CA GLU A 62 23.51 10.65 -4.32
C GLU A 62 22.15 10.72 -3.63
N ARG A 63 21.38 11.76 -3.92
CA ARG A 63 20.02 11.99 -3.42
C ARG A 63 19.11 12.27 -4.62
N PHE A 64 17.97 11.61 -4.68
CA PHE A 64 17.06 11.76 -5.80
C PHE A 64 15.63 11.37 -5.43
N THR A 65 14.68 11.89 -6.21
CA THR A 65 13.31 11.42 -6.25
C THR A 65 13.16 10.37 -7.34
N LEU A 66 12.85 9.14 -6.97
CA LEU A 66 12.47 8.08 -7.90
C LEU A 66 10.95 8.06 -8.06
N LYS A 67 10.47 8.08 -9.29
CA LYS A 67 9.04 7.88 -9.61
C LYS A 67 8.89 6.69 -10.55
N ILE A 68 8.15 5.67 -10.10
CA ILE A 68 7.83 4.47 -10.87
C ILE A 68 6.33 4.43 -11.09
N ILE A 69 5.93 4.14 -12.32
CA ILE A 69 4.55 3.79 -12.67
C ILE A 69 4.56 2.36 -13.19
N ASN A 70 3.73 1.50 -12.62
CA ASN A 70 3.55 0.12 -13.06
C ASN A 70 2.07 -0.29 -12.98
N GLU A 71 1.71 -1.32 -13.74
CA GLU A 71 0.37 -1.94 -13.70
C GLU A 71 0.45 -3.32 -13.05
N ILE A 72 -0.58 -3.67 -12.28
CA ILE A 72 -0.78 -5.00 -11.66
C ILE A 72 -2.23 -5.47 -11.84
N SER A 73 -2.50 -6.76 -11.64
CA SER A 73 -3.82 -7.37 -11.84
C SER A 73 -4.29 -8.16 -10.60
N PRO A 74 -4.92 -7.51 -9.60
CA PRO A 74 -5.33 -8.18 -8.36
C PRO A 74 -6.29 -9.36 -8.57
N ALA A 75 -7.16 -9.27 -9.60
CA ALA A 75 -8.10 -10.33 -9.94
C ALA A 75 -7.43 -11.60 -10.52
N ALA A 76 -6.17 -11.49 -10.97
CA ALA A 76 -5.40 -12.63 -11.46
C ALA A 76 -4.48 -13.22 -10.39
N ASN A 77 -4.39 -12.58 -9.21
CA ASN A 77 -3.50 -12.97 -8.14
C ASN A 77 -4.13 -14.05 -7.27
N THR A 78 -3.85 -15.32 -7.61
CA THR A 78 -4.32 -16.48 -6.84
C THR A 78 -3.35 -16.90 -5.74
N ALA A 79 -2.15 -16.31 -5.69
CA ALA A 79 -1.14 -16.60 -4.67
C ALA A 79 -1.45 -15.93 -3.31
N LEU A 80 -2.32 -14.91 -3.32
CA LEU A 80 -2.72 -14.14 -2.13
C LEU A 80 -1.55 -13.40 -1.47
N GLU A 81 -0.59 -12.96 -2.28
CA GLU A 81 0.60 -12.19 -1.89
C GLU A 81 0.69 -10.89 -2.68
N GLY A 82 1.04 -9.78 -2.04
CA GLY A 82 0.89 -8.43 -2.62
C GLY A 82 -0.56 -7.98 -2.58
N LEU A 83 -1.05 -7.32 -3.65
CA LEU A 83 -2.45 -6.89 -3.75
C LEU A 83 -3.28 -7.95 -4.48
N TYR A 84 -4.33 -8.45 -3.83
CA TYR A 84 -5.22 -9.48 -4.37
C TYR A 84 -6.69 -9.21 -4.07
N GLN A 85 -7.57 -10.01 -4.67
CA GLN A 85 -9.00 -9.94 -4.46
C GLN A 85 -9.47 -11.04 -3.49
N SER A 86 -10.24 -10.64 -2.47
CA SER A 86 -10.88 -11.55 -1.52
C SER A 86 -12.39 -11.28 -1.51
N GLY A 87 -13.17 -12.16 -2.12
CA GLY A 87 -14.57 -11.86 -2.42
C GLY A 87 -14.70 -10.63 -3.31
N ASP A 88 -15.49 -9.64 -2.88
CA ASP A 88 -15.62 -8.35 -3.58
C ASP A 88 -14.58 -7.30 -3.13
N ALA A 89 -13.88 -7.55 -2.02
CA ALA A 89 -12.87 -6.67 -1.48
C ALA A 89 -11.50 -6.86 -2.15
N LEU A 90 -10.68 -5.81 -2.10
CA LEU A 90 -9.25 -5.86 -2.36
C LEU A 90 -8.51 -5.71 -1.05
N CYS A 91 -7.50 -6.55 -0.82
CA CYS A 91 -6.65 -6.48 0.36
C CYS A 91 -5.21 -6.87 0.01
N THR A 92 -4.30 -6.59 0.94
CA THR A 92 -2.87 -6.85 0.77
C THR A 92 -2.31 -7.78 1.82
N GLN A 93 -1.37 -8.62 1.40
CA GLN A 93 -0.46 -9.36 2.28
C GLN A 93 0.97 -9.08 1.80
N CYS A 94 1.76 -8.36 2.60
CA CYS A 94 3.12 -7.95 2.20
C CYS A 94 4.23 -8.69 2.93
N GLU A 95 3.95 -9.40 4.03
CA GLU A 95 4.95 -10.20 4.73
C GLU A 95 5.07 -11.60 4.08
N ALA A 96 6.27 -12.11 3.79
CA ALA A 96 7.59 -11.49 4.05
C ALA A 96 8.09 -10.55 2.95
N GLU A 97 7.73 -10.85 1.69
CA GLU A 97 8.30 -10.23 0.49
C GLU A 97 7.20 -9.89 -0.54
N GLY A 98 5.99 -9.61 -0.07
CA GLY A 98 4.82 -9.39 -0.94
C GLY A 98 4.75 -7.99 -1.54
N PHE A 99 5.50 -7.02 -1.02
CA PHE A 99 5.41 -5.64 -1.50
C PHE A 99 5.99 -5.47 -2.92
N ARG A 100 6.97 -6.29 -3.30
CA ARG A 100 7.51 -6.34 -4.68
C ARG A 100 6.48 -6.77 -5.73
N HIS A 101 5.37 -7.40 -5.34
CA HIS A 101 4.24 -7.72 -6.22
C HIS A 101 3.28 -6.53 -6.41
N ILE A 102 3.54 -5.38 -5.75
CA ILE A 102 2.76 -4.15 -5.88
C ILE A 102 3.52 -3.12 -6.73
N THR A 103 4.80 -2.89 -6.43
CA THR A 103 5.67 -1.96 -7.17
C THR A 103 7.14 -2.29 -6.95
N TYR A 104 8.01 -1.79 -7.82
CA TYR A 104 9.45 -1.95 -7.65
C TYR A 104 9.93 -1.21 -6.40
N TYR A 105 10.54 -1.94 -5.47
CA TYR A 105 10.94 -1.39 -4.17
C TYR A 105 12.19 -2.08 -3.60
N LEU A 106 12.82 -1.46 -2.60
CA LEU A 106 13.82 -2.13 -1.76
C LEU A 106 13.09 -3.01 -0.74
N ASP A 107 12.63 -4.18 -1.18
CA ASP A 107 11.73 -5.04 -0.41
C ASP A 107 12.49 -5.89 0.62
N ARG A 108 13.06 -5.19 1.61
CA ARG A 108 13.89 -5.71 2.69
C ARG A 108 13.58 -4.97 4.01
N PRO A 109 13.57 -5.65 5.15
CA PRO A 109 13.02 -5.11 6.41
C PRO A 109 13.87 -4.04 7.08
N ASP A 110 15.14 -3.89 6.69
CA ASP A 110 16.05 -2.85 7.18
C ASP A 110 15.92 -1.51 6.43
N VAL A 111 15.12 -1.45 5.36
CA VAL A 111 14.77 -0.20 4.67
C VAL A 111 13.47 0.35 5.25
N LEU A 112 13.60 1.38 6.09
CA LEU A 112 12.48 2.02 6.78
C LEU A 112 12.11 3.33 6.08
N ALA A 113 10.84 3.45 5.66
CA ALA A 113 10.32 4.66 5.01
C ALA A 113 9.03 5.14 5.68
N ARG A 114 8.79 6.46 5.60
CA ARG A 114 7.48 7.04 5.94
C ARG A 114 6.58 6.92 4.72
N PHE A 115 5.38 6.38 4.91
CA PHE A 115 4.43 6.14 3.80
C PHE A 115 3.32 7.18 3.79
N THR A 116 3.00 7.65 2.60
CA THR A 116 1.77 8.39 2.30
C THR A 116 1.08 7.67 1.15
N THR A 117 -0.14 7.19 1.39
CA THR A 117 -0.86 6.30 0.47
C THR A 117 -2.12 7.00 -0.01
N LYS A 118 -2.23 7.26 -1.31
CA LYS A 118 -3.47 7.75 -1.94
C LYS A 118 -4.14 6.62 -2.70
N ILE A 119 -5.39 6.33 -2.35
CA ILE A 119 -6.19 5.27 -2.96
C ILE A 119 -7.30 5.93 -3.78
N ILE A 120 -7.49 5.50 -5.03
CA ILE A 120 -8.52 6.04 -5.93
C ILE A 120 -9.33 4.90 -6.52
N ALA A 121 -10.61 4.80 -6.19
CA ALA A 121 -11.46 3.67 -6.58
C ALA A 121 -12.88 4.13 -6.96
N ASP A 122 -13.67 3.20 -7.52
CA ASP A 122 -15.11 3.37 -7.70
C ASP A 122 -15.81 3.43 -6.34
N LYS A 123 -16.62 4.47 -6.09
CA LYS A 123 -17.20 4.73 -4.78
C LYS A 123 -18.32 3.77 -4.42
N ILE A 124 -19.05 3.25 -5.41
CA ILE A 124 -20.16 2.32 -5.17
C ILE A 124 -19.60 0.95 -4.79
N LYS A 125 -18.58 0.49 -5.53
CA LYS A 125 -17.96 -0.81 -5.30
C LYS A 125 -17.00 -0.81 -4.10
N TYR A 126 -16.31 0.29 -3.86
CA TYR A 126 -15.28 0.40 -2.83
C TYR A 126 -15.52 1.63 -1.93
N PRO A 127 -16.64 1.70 -1.19
CA PRO A 127 -16.96 2.87 -0.36
C PRO A 127 -15.96 3.08 0.79
N PHE A 128 -15.25 2.04 1.24
CA PHE A 128 -14.18 2.15 2.22
C PHE A 128 -12.81 1.96 1.57
N LEU A 129 -11.93 2.94 1.73
CA LEU A 129 -10.54 2.92 1.27
C LEU A 129 -9.61 3.13 2.48
N LEU A 130 -8.88 2.09 2.87
CA LEU A 130 -8.06 2.04 4.08
C LEU A 130 -6.59 1.79 3.74
N SER A 131 -5.70 2.43 4.50
CA SER A 131 -4.27 2.11 4.54
C SER A 131 -3.73 2.48 5.93
N ASN A 132 -2.43 2.26 6.17
CA ASN A 132 -1.81 2.54 7.46
C ASN A 132 -1.89 4.04 7.84
N GLY A 133 -1.98 4.31 9.13
CA GLY A 133 -1.89 5.66 9.69
C GLY A 133 -3.24 6.39 9.76
N ASN A 134 -3.22 7.70 9.54
CA ASN A 134 -4.40 8.55 9.67
C ASN A 134 -4.85 9.08 8.31
N ARG A 135 -6.17 9.27 8.13
CA ARG A 135 -6.74 9.97 6.98
C ARG A 135 -6.29 11.43 7.03
N VAL A 136 -5.57 11.89 6.01
CA VAL A 136 -5.06 13.28 5.91
C VAL A 136 -5.75 14.09 4.83
N ALA A 137 -6.33 13.43 3.83
CA ALA A 137 -7.15 14.09 2.81
C ALA A 137 -8.12 13.10 2.18
N GLN A 138 -9.19 13.62 1.58
CA GLN A 138 -10.18 12.85 0.84
C GLN A 138 -10.84 13.73 -0.22
N GLY A 139 -11.44 13.11 -1.22
CA GLY A 139 -12.22 13.83 -2.21
C GLY A 139 -12.96 12.92 -3.17
N GLU A 140 -13.80 13.55 -3.97
CA GLU A 140 -14.57 12.90 -5.04
C GLU A 140 -13.93 13.24 -6.39
N LEU A 141 -14.14 12.39 -7.38
CA LEU A 141 -13.74 12.61 -8.77
C LEU A 141 -14.95 12.40 -9.67
N GLU A 142 -14.81 12.83 -10.92
CA GLU A 142 -15.79 12.52 -11.96
C GLU A 142 -15.92 11.00 -12.17
N ASN A 143 -16.99 10.60 -12.87
CA ASN A 143 -17.27 9.20 -13.22
C ASN A 143 -17.43 8.25 -12.01
N GLY A 144 -17.98 8.75 -10.90
CA GLY A 144 -18.35 7.93 -9.73
C GLY A 144 -17.17 7.43 -8.91
N ARG A 145 -15.98 7.99 -9.10
CA ARG A 145 -14.78 7.63 -8.34
C ARG A 145 -14.57 8.56 -7.16
N HIS A 146 -13.90 8.07 -6.14
CA HIS A 146 -13.46 8.87 -5.00
C HIS A 146 -12.05 8.49 -4.59
N TRP A 147 -11.47 9.23 -3.66
CA TRP A 147 -10.16 8.95 -3.12
C TRP A 147 -10.02 9.31 -1.65
N VAL A 148 -9.16 8.56 -0.98
CA VAL A 148 -8.72 8.84 0.39
C VAL A 148 -7.19 8.76 0.43
N GLN A 149 -6.58 9.69 1.14
CA GLN A 149 -5.15 9.74 1.37
C GLN A 149 -4.85 9.53 2.84
N TRP A 150 -3.92 8.61 3.09
CA TRP A 150 -3.47 8.19 4.40
C TRP A 150 -2.01 8.56 4.61
N GLN A 151 -1.65 8.88 5.85
CA GLN A 151 -0.27 9.13 6.23
C GLN A 151 0.05 8.42 7.54
N ASP A 152 1.13 7.65 7.50
CA ASP A 152 1.72 7.03 8.68
C ASP A 152 2.99 7.80 9.08
N PRO A 153 3.03 8.42 10.27
CA PRO A 153 4.17 9.21 10.70
C PRO A 153 5.40 8.34 11.04
N PHE A 154 5.22 7.04 11.31
CA PHE A 154 6.30 6.18 11.74
C PHE A 154 7.00 5.54 10.54
N PRO A 155 8.34 5.63 10.45
CA PRO A 155 9.10 4.86 9.47
C PRO A 155 8.87 3.37 9.69
N LYS A 156 8.51 2.66 8.61
CA LYS A 156 8.26 1.23 8.64
C LYS A 156 8.87 0.53 7.43
N PRO A 157 9.20 -0.76 7.55
CA PRO A 157 9.50 -1.58 6.40
C PRO A 157 8.23 -1.82 5.57
N CYS A 158 8.42 -2.11 4.28
CA CYS A 158 7.33 -2.31 3.33
C CYS A 158 6.47 -3.55 3.61
N TYR A 159 6.98 -4.57 4.30
CA TYR A 159 6.16 -5.74 4.68
C TYR A 159 5.00 -5.37 5.64
N LEU A 160 5.08 -4.23 6.34
CA LEU A 160 4.00 -3.69 7.18
C LEU A 160 3.01 -2.80 6.42
N PHE A 161 3.18 -2.65 5.09
CA PHE A 161 2.22 -1.94 4.27
C PHE A 161 0.90 -2.70 4.19
N ALA A 162 -0.20 -1.98 4.38
CA ALA A 162 -1.54 -2.50 4.20
C ALA A 162 -2.40 -1.55 3.35
N LEU A 163 -3.20 -2.15 2.47
CA LEU A 163 -4.28 -1.48 1.75
C LEU A 163 -5.51 -2.38 1.75
N VAL A 164 -6.67 -1.80 2.05
CA VAL A 164 -7.97 -2.47 1.94
C VAL A 164 -8.94 -1.56 1.19
N ALA A 165 -9.69 -2.14 0.26
CA ALA A 165 -10.79 -1.46 -0.44
C ALA A 165 -12.00 -2.39 -0.55
N GLY A 166 -13.17 -1.96 -0.10
CA GLY A 166 -14.37 -2.80 -0.09
C GLY A 166 -15.59 -2.12 0.52
N ASP A 167 -16.68 -2.89 0.61
CA ASP A 167 -17.89 -2.50 1.35
C ASP A 167 -18.06 -3.40 2.59
N PHE A 168 -18.18 -2.77 3.75
CA PHE A 168 -18.09 -3.42 5.06
C PHE A 168 -19.13 -2.86 6.03
N ASP A 169 -19.56 -3.70 6.98
CA ASP A 169 -20.08 -3.19 8.23
C ASP A 169 -18.92 -2.81 9.15
N VAL A 170 -19.11 -1.77 9.96
CA VAL A 170 -18.05 -1.21 10.81
C VAL A 170 -18.52 -1.11 12.24
N LEU A 171 -17.90 -1.86 13.14
CA LEU A 171 -18.05 -1.68 14.57
C LEU A 171 -17.08 -0.59 15.03
N ARG A 172 -17.63 0.53 15.51
CA ARG A 172 -16.88 1.69 15.99
C ARG A 172 -16.91 1.75 17.51
N ASP A 173 -15.77 2.02 18.11
CA ASP A 173 -15.60 2.15 19.56
C ASP A 173 -14.46 3.12 19.87
N THR A 174 -14.17 3.35 21.14
CA THR A 174 -13.06 4.20 21.58
C THR A 174 -12.28 3.54 22.71
N PHE A 175 -11.01 3.92 22.84
CA PHE A 175 -10.15 3.54 23.95
C PHE A 175 -9.35 4.75 24.42
N THR A 176 -9.31 4.98 25.73
CA THR A 176 -8.47 6.03 26.32
C THR A 176 -7.21 5.41 26.88
N THR A 177 -6.06 5.77 26.30
CA THR A 177 -4.74 5.33 26.77
C THR A 177 -4.47 5.82 28.19
N ARG A 178 -3.49 5.20 28.88
CA ARG A 178 -3.05 5.61 30.22
C ARG A 178 -2.65 7.08 30.32
N SER A 179 -2.14 7.68 29.24
CA SER A 179 -1.76 9.10 29.20
C SER A 179 -2.93 10.05 28.88
N GLY A 180 -4.15 9.54 28.71
CA GLY A 180 -5.36 10.32 28.42
C GLY A 180 -5.62 10.57 26.94
N ARG A 181 -4.82 10.01 26.02
CA ARG A 181 -5.11 10.09 24.58
C ARG A 181 -6.27 9.17 24.23
N GLU A 182 -7.30 9.72 23.58
CA GLU A 182 -8.39 8.95 22.99
C GLU A 182 -7.98 8.36 21.63
N VAL A 183 -8.31 7.09 21.42
CA VAL A 183 -8.00 6.31 20.22
C VAL A 183 -9.32 5.78 19.66
N ALA A 184 -9.64 6.15 18.42
CA ALA A 184 -10.77 5.58 17.70
C ALA A 184 -10.45 4.14 17.28
N LEU A 185 -11.34 3.21 17.60
CA LEU A 185 -11.25 1.81 17.20
C LEU A 185 -12.30 1.54 16.11
N GLU A 186 -11.87 1.02 14.97
CA GLU A 186 -12.75 0.66 13.86
C GLU A 186 -12.46 -0.79 13.46
N LEU A 187 -13.47 -1.67 13.60
CA LEU A 187 -13.39 -3.06 13.16
C LEU A 187 -14.31 -3.28 11.95
N TYR A 188 -13.69 -3.58 10.81
CA TYR A 188 -14.36 -3.76 9.52
C TYR A 188 -14.63 -5.25 9.29
N VAL A 189 -15.87 -5.58 8.96
CA VAL A 189 -16.33 -6.96 8.68
C VAL A 189 -17.21 -6.98 7.44
N ASP A 190 -17.30 -8.13 6.77
CA ASP A 190 -18.25 -8.30 5.67
C ASP A 190 -19.68 -7.98 6.13
N ARG A 191 -20.48 -7.43 5.22
CA ARG A 191 -21.88 -7.08 5.47
C ARG A 191 -22.65 -8.24 6.10
N GLY A 192 -23.36 -7.96 7.19
CA GLY A 192 -24.16 -8.94 7.94
C GLY A 192 -23.43 -9.66 9.07
N ASN A 193 -22.12 -9.44 9.26
CA ASN A 193 -21.33 -10.10 10.33
C ASN A 193 -21.09 -9.22 11.57
N LEU A 194 -21.79 -8.09 11.70
CA LEU A 194 -21.55 -7.13 12.79
C LEU A 194 -21.83 -7.72 14.19
N ASP A 195 -22.74 -8.68 14.29
CA ASP A 195 -23.08 -9.41 15.51
C ASP A 195 -21.93 -10.29 16.05
N ARG A 196 -20.98 -10.66 15.19
CA ARG A 196 -19.79 -11.48 15.54
C ARG A 196 -18.58 -10.63 15.94
N ALA A 197 -18.61 -9.32 15.69
CA ALA A 197 -17.52 -8.39 15.94
C ALA A 197 -17.26 -8.00 17.43
N PRO A 198 -18.24 -7.98 18.36
CA PRO A 198 -18.03 -7.42 19.71
C PRO A 198 -16.94 -8.09 20.55
N TRP A 199 -16.76 -9.40 20.39
CA TRP A 199 -15.74 -10.14 21.15
C TRP A 199 -14.31 -9.71 20.74
N ALA A 200 -14.08 -9.50 19.44
CA ALA A 200 -12.80 -9.02 18.94
C ALA A 200 -12.49 -7.60 19.42
N MET A 201 -13.49 -6.69 19.39
CA MET A 201 -13.34 -5.33 19.92
C MET A 201 -13.00 -5.31 21.41
N THR A 202 -13.65 -6.18 22.19
CA THR A 202 -13.36 -6.32 23.63
C THR A 202 -11.93 -6.82 23.86
N SER A 203 -11.49 -7.80 23.07
CA SER A 203 -10.13 -8.35 23.16
C SER A 203 -9.07 -7.30 22.82
N LEU A 204 -9.33 -6.47 21.79
CA LEU A 204 -8.46 -5.36 21.39
C LEU A 204 -8.28 -4.34 22.52
N LYS A 205 -9.38 -3.95 23.19
CA LYS A 205 -9.31 -3.02 24.34
C LYS A 205 -8.53 -3.59 25.51
N LYS A 206 -8.79 -4.85 25.90
CA LYS A 206 -8.06 -5.53 26.98
C LYS A 206 -6.55 -5.59 26.71
N LEU A 207 -6.14 -5.84 25.47
CA LEU A 207 -4.73 -5.85 25.07
C LEU A 207 -4.03 -4.51 25.34
N HIS A 208 -4.74 -3.39 25.15
CA HIS A 208 -4.20 -2.05 25.41
C HIS A 208 -4.28 -1.63 26.88
N GLU A 209 -5.17 -2.23 27.69
CA GLU A 209 -5.23 -2.00 29.14
C GLU A 209 -4.07 -2.67 29.89
N MET A 210 -3.51 -3.73 29.33
CA MET A 210 -2.43 -4.52 29.95
C MET A 210 -1.02 -3.97 29.68
N GLY A 211 -0.86 -2.98 28.80
CA GLY A 211 0.42 -2.34 28.44
C GLY A 211 0.58 -0.95 29.05
#